data_AF-A0A9P3IRE1-F1
#
_entry.id   AF-A0A9P3IRE1-F1
#
_cell.length_a   1.000
_cell.length_b   1.000
_cell.length_c   1.000
_cell.angle_alpha   90.00
_cell.angle_beta   90.00
_cell.angle_gamma   90.00
#
_symmetry.space_group_name_H-M   'P 1'
#
loop_
_entity.id
_entity.type
_entity.pdbx_description
1 polymer ?
#
loop_
_entity_poly.entity_id
_entity_poly.type
_entity_poly.pdbx_seq_one_letter_code
_entity_poly.pdbx_strand_id
1 'polypeptide(L)'
;DMRSTLHQRLGLPLDRPMLRIASALSLSAPAAAADDTQAPSKAALRLWDVHVGLPRLPHSTGSRQYLVQGSYEYYHYMQDRIDDSGWGCAYRSLQTIVSWFRIQQYTSLPVPSHRRIQEPSGGGDKEPSFVGSSQWIGAIELSFILDHLLGVTCKVLTVPSGADMPSKGRQLAHHFTTQGTP
;
A
#
# COMPACT_ATOMS: atom_id res chain seq x y z
N ASP A 1 -15.24 9.34 23.33
CA ASP A 1 -15.52 9.02 21.91
C ASP A 1 -16.19 7.66 21.85
N MET A 2 -17.34 7.54 21.17
CA MET A 2 -18.11 6.30 21.03
C MET A 2 -17.28 5.15 20.42
N ARG A 3 -16.38 5.45 19.46
CA ARG A 3 -15.54 4.42 18.83
C ARG A 3 -14.57 3.79 19.81
N SER A 4 -13.91 4.58 20.65
CA SER A 4 -12.98 4.05 21.66
C SER A 4 -13.69 3.12 22.65
N THR A 5 -14.93 3.45 23.05
CA THR A 5 -15.74 2.56 23.91
C THR A 5 -16.08 1.25 23.21
N LEU A 6 -16.41 1.27 21.92
CA LEU A 6 -16.67 0.04 21.15
C LEU A 6 -15.42 -0.82 21.01
N HIS A 7 -14.25 -0.21 20.75
CA HIS A 7 -12.99 -0.93 20.71
C HIS A 7 -12.70 -1.65 22.04
N GLN A 8 -12.86 -0.96 23.17
CA GLN A 8 -12.67 -1.57 24.50
C GLN A 8 -13.65 -2.72 24.76
N ARG A 9 -14.93 -2.55 24.39
CA ARG A 9 -15.95 -3.59 24.59
C ARG A 9 -15.73 -4.84 23.75
N LEU A 10 -15.17 -4.68 22.54
CA LEU A 10 -14.92 -5.76 21.59
C LEU A 10 -13.50 -6.34 21.69
N GLY A 11 -12.66 -5.83 22.60
CA GLY A 11 -11.26 -6.25 22.72
C GLY A 11 -10.41 -5.87 21.51
N LEU A 12 -10.80 -4.84 20.76
CA LEU A 12 -10.08 -4.36 19.58
C LEU A 12 -8.95 -3.41 19.99
N PRO A 13 -7.83 -3.41 19.26
CA PRO A 13 -6.72 -2.53 19.54
C PRO A 13 -7.09 -1.05 19.32
N LEU A 14 -6.57 -0.16 20.15
CA LEU A 14 -6.87 1.28 20.10
C LEU A 14 -5.89 2.08 19.21
N ASP A 15 -4.88 1.41 18.65
CA ASP A 15 -3.80 2.00 17.85
C ASP A 15 -4.14 2.13 16.36
N ARG A 16 -5.26 1.53 15.92
CA ARG A 16 -5.66 1.48 14.51
C ARG A 16 -7.16 1.61 14.31
N PRO A 17 -7.62 2.22 13.21
CA PRO A 17 -9.03 2.29 12.87
C PRO A 17 -9.57 0.89 12.49
N MET A 18 -10.64 0.44 13.15
CA MET A 18 -11.35 -0.79 12.79
C MET A 18 -12.85 -0.58 12.61
N LEU A 19 -13.41 0.40 13.32
CA LEU A 19 -14.85 0.68 13.36
C LEU A 19 -15.20 2.00 12.67
N ARG A 20 -14.55 2.31 11.52
CA ARG A 20 -15.03 3.37 10.64
C ARG A 20 -16.15 2.80 9.77
N ILE A 21 -17.14 3.62 9.41
CA ILE A 21 -18.25 3.18 8.54
C ILE A 21 -17.71 2.63 7.22
N ALA A 22 -16.66 3.27 6.68
CA ALA A 22 -15.98 2.83 5.46
C ALA A 22 -15.20 1.49 5.61
N SER A 23 -15.01 0.97 6.83
CA SER A 23 -14.47 -0.37 7.08
C SER A 23 -15.54 -1.48 7.00
N ALA A 24 -16.82 -1.13 6.81
CA ALA A 24 -17.90 -2.11 6.78
C ALA A 24 -17.77 -3.05 5.57
N LEU A 25 -17.89 -4.35 5.81
CA LEU A 25 -17.92 -5.35 4.75
C LEU A 25 -19.24 -5.24 3.97
N SER A 26 -19.15 -5.17 2.65
CA SER A 26 -20.33 -5.32 1.78
C SER A 26 -20.66 -6.80 1.65
N LEU A 27 -21.55 -7.30 2.51
CA LEU A 27 -21.97 -8.70 2.53
C LEU A 27 -23.01 -9.03 1.45
N SER A 28 -23.42 -8.06 0.63
CA SER A 28 -24.25 -8.35 -0.54
C SER A 28 -23.45 -9.20 -1.53
N ALA A 29 -23.89 -10.44 -1.74
CA ALA A 29 -23.43 -11.25 -2.86
C ALA A 29 -23.55 -10.45 -4.16
N PRO A 30 -22.64 -10.62 -5.13
CA PRO A 30 -22.90 -10.12 -6.46
C PRO A 30 -24.17 -10.83 -6.93
N ALA A 31 -25.29 -10.10 -6.98
CA ALA A 31 -26.46 -10.55 -7.69
C ALA A 31 -25.94 -10.98 -9.07
N ALA A 32 -26.17 -12.24 -9.43
CA ALA A 32 -25.82 -12.76 -10.73
C ALA A 32 -26.22 -11.72 -11.77
N ALA A 33 -25.26 -11.31 -12.60
CA ALA A 33 -25.41 -10.30 -13.62
C ALA A 33 -26.68 -10.55 -14.44
N ALA A 34 -27.73 -9.85 -14.05
CA ALA A 34 -29.01 -9.76 -14.72
C ALA A 34 -29.37 -8.28 -14.78
N ASP A 35 -28.46 -7.48 -15.36
CA ASP A 35 -28.86 -6.53 -16.39
C ASP A 35 -27.61 -5.99 -17.09
N ASP A 36 -27.61 -6.16 -18.41
CA ASP A 36 -26.67 -5.61 -19.35
C ASP A 36 -26.96 -4.10 -19.48
N THR A 37 -26.02 -3.23 -19.07
CA THR A 37 -25.76 -1.85 -19.61
C THR A 37 -24.96 -0.91 -18.71
N GLN A 38 -24.48 -1.31 -17.53
CA GLN A 38 -23.44 -0.55 -16.82
C GLN A 38 -22.31 -1.47 -16.38
N ALA A 39 -21.40 -1.72 -17.32
CA ALA A 39 -20.12 -2.33 -17.00
C ALA A 39 -19.48 -1.53 -15.85
N PRO A 40 -18.99 -2.18 -14.77
CA PRO A 40 -18.22 -1.49 -13.75
C PRO A 40 -17.09 -0.76 -14.47
N SER A 41 -16.90 0.53 -14.15
CA SER A 41 -15.87 1.35 -14.78
C SER A 41 -14.58 0.54 -14.88
N LYS A 42 -13.98 0.45 -16.07
CA LYS A 42 -12.77 -0.31 -16.42
C LYS A 42 -11.49 0.01 -15.60
N ALA A 43 -11.60 0.47 -14.36
CA ALA A 43 -10.65 0.08 -13.34
C ALA A 43 -10.82 -1.44 -13.17
N ALA A 44 -10.11 -2.23 -13.99
CA ALA A 44 -10.03 -3.67 -13.83
C ALA A 44 -9.86 -3.96 -12.34
N LEU A 45 -10.71 -4.83 -11.78
CA LEU A 45 -10.63 -5.25 -10.38
C LEU A 45 -9.18 -5.66 -10.14
N ARG A 46 -8.42 -4.82 -9.44
CA ARG A 46 -7.02 -5.11 -9.11
C ARG A 46 -7.01 -6.36 -8.25
N LEU A 47 -5.92 -7.12 -8.30
CA LEU A 47 -5.75 -8.23 -7.38
C LEU A 47 -5.51 -7.69 -5.97
N TRP A 48 -6.05 -8.37 -4.97
CA TRP A 48 -5.86 -8.04 -3.56
C TRP A 48 -5.04 -9.12 -2.90
N ASP A 49 -4.22 -8.74 -1.91
CA ASP A 49 -3.54 -9.65 -1.00
C ASP A 49 -2.92 -10.86 -1.68
N VAL A 50 -2.23 -10.61 -2.80
CA VAL A 50 -1.68 -11.66 -3.69
C VAL A 50 -0.74 -12.64 -2.98
N HIS A 51 -0.24 -12.26 -1.80
CA HIS A 51 0.60 -13.08 -0.95
C HIS A 51 -0.17 -14.19 -0.18
N VAL A 52 -1.49 -14.07 0.01
CA VAL A 52 -2.30 -15.00 0.81
C VAL A 52 -2.45 -16.36 0.13
N GLY A 53 -2.50 -16.40 -1.20
CA GLY A 53 -2.63 -17.63 -1.97
C GLY A 53 -1.32 -18.37 -2.23
N LEU A 54 -0.19 -17.86 -1.76
CA LEU A 54 1.11 -18.44 -2.05
C LEU A 54 1.37 -19.68 -1.17
N PRO A 55 1.97 -20.75 -1.73
CA PRO A 55 2.37 -21.90 -0.94
C PRO A 55 3.41 -21.46 0.09
N ARG A 56 3.29 -21.97 1.32
CA ARG A 56 4.31 -21.75 2.35
C ARG A 56 5.60 -22.42 1.90
N LEU A 57 6.68 -21.63 1.81
CA LEU A 57 7.98 -22.16 1.44
C LEU A 57 8.47 -23.16 2.49
N PRO A 58 9.30 -24.15 2.12
CA PRO A 58 9.92 -25.03 3.07
C PRO A 58 10.77 -24.20 4.05
N HIS A 59 10.26 -24.09 5.26
CA HIS A 59 10.87 -23.35 6.35
C HIS A 59 11.84 -24.28 7.06
N SER A 60 13.06 -23.80 7.34
CA SER A 60 13.92 -24.48 8.31
C SER A 60 13.22 -24.51 9.66
N THR A 61 13.36 -25.62 10.39
CA THR A 61 12.77 -25.83 11.71
C THR A 61 13.09 -24.65 12.62
N GLY A 62 12.06 -23.96 13.11
CA GLY A 62 12.20 -22.79 14.00
C GLY A 62 12.16 -21.41 13.32
N SER A 63 12.02 -21.32 12.00
CA SER A 63 11.79 -20.04 11.35
C SER A 63 10.37 -19.50 11.61
N ARG A 64 10.25 -18.17 11.70
CA ARG A 64 8.98 -17.45 11.92
C ARG A 64 8.73 -16.50 10.76
N GLN A 65 7.49 -16.44 10.31
CA GLN A 65 7.06 -15.55 9.25
C GLN A 65 6.40 -14.31 9.87
N TYR A 66 6.75 -13.15 9.33
CA TYR A 66 6.15 -11.86 9.71
C TYR A 66 5.66 -11.20 8.43
N LEU A 67 4.37 -10.83 8.39
CA LEU A 67 3.68 -10.37 7.19
C LEU A 67 3.03 -9.01 7.44
N VAL A 68 2.63 -8.36 6.35
CA VAL A 68 1.72 -7.22 6.36
C VAL A 68 0.44 -7.56 7.14
N GLN A 69 -0.11 -6.57 7.84
CA GLN A 69 -1.35 -6.68 8.61
C GLN A 69 -2.41 -5.82 7.93
N GLY A 70 -3.52 -6.42 7.49
CA GLY A 70 -4.54 -5.74 6.69
C GLY A 70 -4.34 -5.95 5.18
N SER A 71 -5.21 -5.33 4.39
CA SER A 71 -5.35 -5.65 2.96
C SER A 71 -4.76 -4.58 2.04
N TYR A 72 -4.23 -4.97 0.89
CA TYR A 72 -3.73 -4.04 -0.13
C TYR A 72 -4.11 -4.48 -1.55
N GLU A 73 -4.15 -3.51 -2.46
CA GLU A 73 -4.27 -3.75 -3.90
C GLU A 73 -2.89 -3.90 -4.53
N TYR A 74 -2.74 -4.84 -5.46
CA TYR A 74 -1.49 -5.06 -6.18
C TYR A 74 -1.39 -4.15 -7.41
N TYR A 75 -0.58 -3.09 -7.27
CA TYR A 75 -0.23 -2.21 -8.39
C TYR A 75 1.02 -2.71 -9.10
N HIS A 76 0.96 -2.78 -10.43
CA HIS A 76 2.04 -3.25 -11.28
C HIS A 76 2.04 -2.51 -12.64
N TYR A 77 3.06 -2.78 -13.46
CA TYR A 77 3.23 -2.18 -14.78
C TYR A 77 2.03 -2.38 -15.70
N MET A 78 1.86 -1.46 -16.65
CA MET A 78 0.80 -1.47 -17.68
C MET A 78 -0.63 -1.33 -17.14
N GLN A 79 -0.79 -0.93 -15.87
CA GLN A 79 -2.08 -0.52 -15.33
C GLN A 79 -2.38 0.94 -15.68
N ASP A 80 -3.64 1.36 -15.57
CA ASP A 80 -4.07 2.76 -15.74
C ASP A 80 -3.76 3.40 -17.10
N ARG A 81 -3.57 2.55 -18.13
CA ARG A 81 -3.29 2.97 -19.52
C ARG A 81 -1.97 3.74 -19.67
N ILE A 82 -1.00 3.48 -18.79
CA ILE A 82 0.35 4.03 -18.89
C ILE A 82 1.37 2.91 -19.13
N ASP A 83 2.23 3.09 -20.13
CA ASP A 83 3.41 2.27 -20.32
C ASP A 83 4.53 2.79 -19.42
N ASP A 84 4.61 2.22 -18.22
CA ASP A 84 5.61 2.54 -17.23
C ASP A 84 6.77 1.54 -17.18
N SER A 85 7.00 0.81 -18.29
CA SER A 85 8.07 -0.16 -18.42
C SER A 85 9.43 0.50 -18.24
N GLY A 86 10.23 -0.02 -17.31
CA GLY A 86 11.60 0.44 -17.06
C GLY A 86 11.73 1.66 -16.14
N TRP A 87 10.65 2.35 -15.76
CA TRP A 87 10.72 3.54 -14.91
C TRP A 87 9.67 3.62 -13.79
N GLY A 88 8.59 2.85 -13.90
CA GLY A 88 7.45 2.92 -12.99
C GLY A 88 7.60 2.20 -11.65
N CYS A 89 8.70 1.47 -11.40
CA CYS A 89 8.76 0.48 -10.31
C CYS A 89 8.37 1.07 -8.95
N ALA A 90 9.01 2.18 -8.59
CA ALA A 90 8.78 2.85 -7.32
C ALA A 90 7.39 3.52 -7.25
N TYR A 91 6.84 3.97 -8.38
CA TYR A 91 5.48 4.49 -8.46
C TYR A 91 4.45 3.41 -8.13
N ARG A 92 4.61 2.19 -8.70
CA ARG A 92 3.69 1.07 -8.43
C ARG A 92 3.82 0.55 -6.99
N SER A 93 5.03 0.52 -6.43
CA SER A 93 5.24 0.23 -5.02
C SER A 93 4.54 1.26 -4.12
N LEU A 94 4.68 2.55 -4.43
CA LEU A 94 4.00 3.62 -3.70
C LEU A 94 2.48 3.48 -3.78
N GLN A 95 1.93 3.20 -4.96
CA GLN A 95 0.49 2.99 -5.14
C GLN A 95 -0.03 1.82 -4.29
N THR A 96 0.74 0.72 -4.22
CA THR A 96 0.43 -0.42 -3.33
C THR A 96 0.40 0.02 -1.86
N ILE A 97 1.39 0.80 -1.39
CA ILE A 97 1.43 1.32 -0.02
C ILE A 97 0.24 2.25 0.25
N VAL A 98 -0.07 3.19 -0.65
CA VAL A 98 -1.21 4.11 -0.48
C VAL A 98 -2.54 3.34 -0.47
N SER A 99 -2.65 2.28 -1.27
CA SER A 99 -3.84 1.42 -1.25
C SER A 99 -4.07 0.78 0.12
N TRP A 100 -3.00 0.37 0.81
CA TRP A 100 -3.08 -0.16 2.16
C TRP A 100 -3.60 0.90 3.14
N PHE A 101 -3.06 2.13 3.11
CA PHE A 101 -3.56 3.20 3.99
C PHE A 101 -5.03 3.54 3.72
N ARG A 102 -5.45 3.47 2.46
CA ARG A 102 -6.85 3.70 2.06
C ARG A 102 -7.77 2.58 2.55
N ILE A 103 -7.43 1.31 2.30
CA ILE A 103 -8.26 0.15 2.68
C ILE A 103 -8.39 0.04 4.19
N GLN A 104 -7.30 0.28 4.92
CA GLN A 104 -7.29 0.31 6.39
C GLN A 104 -7.95 1.58 6.94
N GLN A 105 -8.48 2.46 6.10
CA GLN A 105 -9.18 3.66 6.50
C GLN A 105 -8.34 4.64 7.32
N TYR A 106 -7.04 4.72 7.05
CA TYR A 106 -6.21 5.83 7.53
C TYR A 106 -6.42 7.09 6.69
N THR A 107 -6.74 6.94 5.40
CA THR A 107 -7.03 8.04 4.47
C THR A 107 -8.28 7.75 3.63
N SER A 108 -8.96 8.80 3.18
CA SER A 108 -9.99 8.72 2.14
C SER A 108 -9.46 9.12 0.76
N LEU A 109 -8.20 9.54 0.66
CA LEU A 109 -7.60 9.93 -0.61
C LEU A 109 -7.52 8.73 -1.57
N PRO A 110 -7.79 8.95 -2.87
CA PRO A 110 -7.57 7.92 -3.87
C PRO A 110 -6.09 7.62 -4.03
N VAL A 111 -5.77 6.43 -4.54
CA VAL A 111 -4.40 6.08 -4.90
C VAL A 111 -3.93 7.01 -6.04
N PRO A 112 -2.78 7.69 -5.91
CA PRO A 112 -2.37 8.72 -6.86
C PRO A 112 -1.89 8.13 -8.19
N SER A 113 -2.11 8.86 -9.29
CA SER A 113 -1.50 8.56 -10.59
C SER A 113 -0.03 8.96 -10.62
N HIS A 114 0.75 8.48 -11.60
CA HIS A 114 2.16 8.89 -11.79
C HIS A 114 2.30 10.40 -11.86
N ARG A 115 1.41 11.07 -12.61
CA ARG A 115 1.42 12.53 -12.74
C ARG A 115 1.23 13.22 -11.38
N ARG A 116 0.29 12.74 -10.56
CA ARG A 116 0.06 13.28 -9.21
C ARG A 116 1.23 13.02 -8.28
N ILE A 117 1.89 11.87 -8.41
CA ILE A 117 3.11 11.53 -7.66
C ILE A 117 4.26 12.49 -8.04
N GLN A 118 4.35 12.90 -9.31
CA GLN A 118 5.39 13.79 -9.81
C GLN A 118 5.18 15.26 -9.45
N GLU A 119 4.00 15.65 -8.98
CA GLU A 119 3.73 17.06 -8.67
C GLU A 119 4.71 17.59 -7.59
N PRO A 120 5.15 18.86 -7.67
CA PRO A 120 6.22 19.42 -6.82
C PRO A 120 5.95 19.27 -5.32
N SER A 121 4.68 19.20 -4.96
CA SER A 121 4.19 18.98 -3.60
C SER A 121 4.67 17.64 -3.00
N GLY A 122 5.02 16.65 -3.83
CA GLY A 122 5.52 15.32 -3.42
C GLY A 122 6.91 15.31 -2.77
N GLY A 123 7.55 16.47 -2.61
CA GLY A 123 8.73 16.63 -1.75
C GLY A 123 10.03 16.10 -2.35
N GLY A 124 10.44 16.72 -3.45
CA GLY A 124 11.81 16.65 -3.93
C GLY A 124 12.16 17.93 -4.66
N ASP A 125 13.45 18.25 -4.70
CA ASP A 125 14.04 19.37 -5.46
C ASP A 125 14.01 19.03 -6.97
N LYS A 126 12.80 18.79 -7.50
CA LYS A 126 12.56 18.33 -8.87
C LYS A 126 12.09 19.51 -9.68
N GLU A 127 12.74 19.71 -10.82
CA GLU A 127 12.38 20.74 -11.80
C GLU A 127 10.94 20.54 -12.31
N PRO A 128 10.24 21.62 -12.73
CA PRO A 128 8.88 21.51 -13.28
C PRO A 128 8.75 20.53 -14.46
N SER A 129 9.82 20.28 -15.20
CA SER A 129 9.90 19.30 -16.29
C SER A 129 9.78 17.83 -15.84
N PHE A 130 9.88 17.58 -14.54
CA PHE A 130 9.70 16.24 -13.96
C PHE A 130 8.25 15.74 -14.12
N VAL A 131 7.26 16.64 -14.06
CA VAL A 131 5.85 16.28 -14.20
C VAL A 131 5.55 15.85 -15.63
N GLY A 132 5.02 14.65 -15.79
CA GLY A 132 4.76 14.02 -17.09
C GLY A 132 5.98 13.33 -17.71
N SER A 133 7.13 13.33 -17.02
CA SER A 133 8.32 12.60 -17.46
C SER A 133 8.22 11.10 -17.17
N SER A 134 9.15 10.34 -17.75
CA SER A 134 9.37 8.92 -17.43
C SER A 134 10.55 8.72 -16.47
N GLN A 135 10.84 9.69 -15.60
CA GLN A 135 11.94 9.58 -14.65
C GLN A 135 11.57 8.72 -13.45
N TRP A 136 12.50 7.85 -13.03
CA TRP A 136 12.36 7.02 -11.84
C TRP A 136 12.48 7.84 -10.54
N ILE A 137 11.92 7.30 -9.46
CA ILE A 137 12.02 7.82 -8.08
C ILE A 137 12.55 6.73 -7.15
N GLY A 138 13.11 7.12 -6.01
CA GLY A 138 13.67 6.22 -5.01
C GLY A 138 12.91 6.22 -3.69
N ALA A 139 13.43 5.45 -2.72
CA ALA A 139 12.83 5.31 -1.40
C ALA A 139 12.75 6.64 -0.62
N ILE A 140 13.67 7.57 -0.89
CA ILE A 140 13.67 8.90 -0.26
C ILE A 140 12.51 9.74 -0.80
N GLU A 141 12.34 9.82 -2.12
CA GLU A 141 11.17 10.49 -2.71
C GLU A 141 9.86 9.85 -2.22
N LEU A 142 9.77 8.52 -2.16
CA LEU A 142 8.60 7.83 -1.61
C LEU A 142 8.25 8.31 -0.19
N SER A 143 9.25 8.51 0.67
CA SER A 143 9.02 8.99 2.04
C SER A 143 8.43 10.40 2.08
N PHE A 144 8.90 11.29 1.23
CA PHE A 144 8.37 12.64 1.14
C PHE A 144 6.97 12.68 0.54
N ILE A 145 6.70 11.84 -0.47
CA ILE A 145 5.37 11.75 -1.10
C ILE A 145 4.35 11.19 -0.10
N LEU A 146 4.72 10.18 0.70
CA LEU A 146 3.86 9.61 1.74
C LEU A 146 3.57 10.61 2.86
N ASP A 147 4.57 11.38 3.29
CA ASP A 147 4.39 12.45 4.26
C ASP A 147 3.46 13.55 3.71
N HIS A 148 3.70 14.00 2.48
CA HIS A 148 2.88 15.04 1.87
C HIS A 148 1.42 14.61 1.64
N LEU A 149 1.21 13.41 1.10
CA LEU A 149 -0.13 12.94 0.75
C LEU A 149 -0.90 12.46 1.97
N LEU A 150 -0.25 11.78 2.91
CA LEU A 150 -0.92 11.05 3.99
C LEU A 150 -0.58 11.56 5.40
N GLY A 151 0.42 12.43 5.55
CA GLY A 151 0.95 12.83 6.86
C GLY A 151 1.66 11.69 7.59
N VAL A 152 2.24 10.74 6.85
CA VAL A 152 2.87 9.54 7.42
C VAL A 152 4.39 9.66 7.38
N THR A 153 5.02 9.49 8.54
CA THR A 153 6.48 9.43 8.65
C THR A 153 7.00 8.05 8.26
N CYS A 154 8.08 8.01 7.45
CA CYS A 154 8.72 6.76 7.06
C CYS A 154 10.11 6.60 7.71
N LYS A 155 10.54 5.34 7.87
CA LYS A 155 11.91 5.00 8.26
C LYS A 155 12.60 4.28 7.10
N VAL A 156 13.61 4.92 6.51
CA VAL A 156 14.42 4.33 5.44
C VAL A 156 15.58 3.55 6.05
N LEU A 157 15.67 2.26 5.73
CA LEU A 157 16.80 1.40 6.11
C LEU A 157 17.75 1.27 4.93
N THR A 158 18.99 1.73 5.08
CA THR A 158 20.03 1.57 4.07
C THR A 158 20.86 0.31 4.32
N VAL A 159 21.31 -0.31 3.24
CA VAL A 159 22.26 -1.42 3.22
C VAL A 159 23.40 -1.07 2.26
N PRO A 160 24.67 -1.36 2.60
CA PRO A 160 25.80 -1.07 1.72
C PRO A 160 25.82 -1.92 0.45
N SER A 161 25.35 -3.17 0.55
CA SER A 161 25.26 -4.13 -0.55
C SER A 161 24.00 -4.98 -0.44
N GLY A 162 23.55 -5.56 -1.57
CA GLY A 162 22.47 -6.54 -1.58
C GLY A 162 22.77 -7.78 -0.72
N ALA A 163 24.05 -8.14 -0.56
CA ALA A 163 24.48 -9.23 0.31
C ALA A 163 24.22 -8.95 1.80
N ASP A 164 24.08 -7.67 2.18
CA ASP A 164 23.84 -7.26 3.56
C ASP A 164 22.34 -7.25 3.92
N MET A 165 21.43 -7.50 2.96
CA MET A 165 19.99 -7.47 3.21
C MET A 165 19.53 -8.41 4.35
N PRO A 166 20.07 -9.63 4.51
CA PRO A 166 19.74 -10.50 5.64
C PRO A 166 20.03 -9.87 7.01
N SER A 167 20.99 -8.95 7.11
CA SER A 167 21.32 -8.24 8.36
C SER A 167 20.14 -7.42 8.91
N LYS A 168 19.20 -7.03 8.05
CA LYS A 168 18.00 -6.26 8.41
C LYS A 168 16.81 -7.14 8.81
N GLY A 169 16.92 -8.47 8.76
CA GLY A 169 15.80 -9.39 8.98
C GLY A 169 15.07 -9.18 10.31
N ARG A 170 15.80 -8.94 11.41
CA ARG A 170 15.17 -8.63 12.73
C ARG A 170 14.41 -7.30 12.74
N GLN A 171 14.91 -6.30 12.02
CA GLN A 171 14.26 -5.00 11.91
C GLN A 171 12.98 -5.09 11.07
N LEU A 172 13.00 -5.87 9.99
CA LEU A 172 11.81 -6.16 9.18
C LEU A 172 10.77 -6.97 9.95
N ALA A 173 11.19 -8.00 10.68
CA ALA A 173 10.31 -8.78 11.55
C ALA A 173 9.61 -7.88 12.59
N HIS A 174 10.36 -6.96 13.20
CA HIS A 174 9.81 -5.99 14.13
C HIS A 174 8.81 -5.03 13.46
N HIS A 175 9.13 -4.53 12.27
CA HIS A 175 8.23 -3.68 11.47
C HIS A 175 6.89 -4.37 11.17
N PHE A 176 6.92 -5.59 10.64
CA PHE A 176 5.69 -6.34 10.34
C PHE A 176 4.90 -6.77 11.59
N THR A 177 5.57 -6.86 12.74
CA THR A 177 4.89 -7.15 14.01
C THR A 177 4.18 -5.92 14.58
N THR A 178 4.83 -4.75 14.55
CA THR A 178 4.34 -3.54 15.24
C THR A 178 3.61 -2.57 14.34
N GLN A 179 4.06 -2.37 13.10
CA GLN A 179 3.45 -1.46 12.13
C GLN A 179 2.57 -2.22 11.13
N GLY A 180 3.09 -3.32 10.59
CA GLY A 180 2.35 -4.18 9.67
C GLY A 180 2.04 -3.54 8.31
N THR A 181 2.67 -2.42 7.94
CA THR A 181 2.53 -1.82 6.59
C THR A 181 3.39 -2.58 5.57
N PRO A 182 2.99 -2.63 4.29
CA PRO A 182 3.82 -3.22 3.23
C PRO A 182 5.10 -2.42 2.97
#